data_AF-A0A7J6GL58-F1
#
_entry.id   AF-A0A7J6GL58-F1
#
_cell.length_a   1.000
_cell.length_b   1.000
_cell.length_c   1.000
_cell.angle_alpha   90.00
_cell.angle_beta   90.00
_cell.angle_gamma   90.00
#
_symmetry.space_group_name_H-M   'P 1'
#
loop_
_entity.id
_entity.type
_entity.pdbx_description
1 polymer ?
#
loop_
_entity_poly.entity_id
_entity_poly.type
_entity_poly.pdbx_seq_one_letter_code
_entity_poly.pdbx_strand_id
1 'polypeptide(L)'
;MMESPRSMKKSGAGEVLDGSNIMELVGNEEVFSHFVDHKFHELDKDRDGKLSVNELHPAVADIGAALGLPAQGSSPDSDHIYSEVLSEFTHGKQEKVNKTEFKEVLSDILLGMAAGLKRDPIVILRIDGEDLQEFVNSPSFEPEMISILTEIESAYEEGLPFKDFILKALEKLTVEQGMPPTSDSWVMSNIVEPALQLCGGHDFKKPVSQETFLMEFKKAAESVAQHLKNQPVIVAHSENTFDGSVIRRLLSNKFELDKTLNAAIEDLPKDRNGKISKEHLRVALDVLAPAAGLPPLGAVEEMDKVIGNVFKMVNADDGKMVREDEFKKIMTEIIGSVMLQLEGNPISVSTNSVVHEPLASSSTLLQPPS
;
A
#
# COMPACT_ATOMS: atom_id res chain seq x y z
N MET A 1 -4.61 -34.82 4.71
CA MET A 1 -3.38 -34.29 4.12
C MET A 1 -3.74 -32.92 3.58
N MET A 2 -3.37 -31.87 4.30
CA MET A 2 -3.56 -30.49 3.85
C MET A 2 -2.41 -30.16 2.91
N GLU A 3 -2.72 -29.81 1.66
CA GLU A 3 -1.72 -29.28 0.73
C GLU A 3 -1.19 -27.96 1.29
N SER A 4 0.14 -27.88 1.44
CA SER A 4 0.82 -26.61 1.68
C SER A 4 0.60 -25.67 0.48
N PRO A 5 0.49 -24.34 0.69
CA PRO A 5 0.46 -23.41 -0.42
C PRO A 5 1.75 -23.58 -1.22
N ARG A 6 1.63 -23.83 -2.52
CA ARG A 6 2.77 -23.96 -3.42
C ARG A 6 3.47 -22.61 -3.50
N SER A 7 4.70 -22.55 -2.98
CA SER A 7 5.66 -21.52 -3.38
C SER A 7 5.95 -21.73 -4.88
N MET A 8 5.29 -20.95 -5.73
CA MET A 8 5.69 -20.81 -7.13
C MET A 8 6.99 -20.01 -7.15
N LYS A 9 8.02 -20.60 -7.74
CA LYS A 9 9.31 -19.94 -7.97
C LYS A 9 9.11 -18.85 -9.01
N LYS A 10 9.16 -17.58 -8.59
CA LYS A 10 9.16 -16.40 -9.47
C LYS A 10 10.42 -16.42 -10.36
N SER A 11 10.26 -16.33 -11.68
CA SER A 11 11.32 -16.23 -12.70
C SER A 11 11.78 -14.80 -12.97
N GLY A 12 11.04 -13.78 -12.52
CA GLY A 12 11.49 -12.38 -12.59
C GLY A 12 12.39 -12.04 -11.40
N ALA A 13 13.59 -11.52 -11.67
CA ALA A 13 14.46 -10.89 -10.68
C ALA A 13 13.80 -9.60 -10.16
N GLY A 14 12.84 -9.76 -9.24
CA GLY A 14 12.17 -8.64 -8.58
C GLY A 14 13.09 -8.03 -7.52
N GLU A 15 13.28 -6.72 -7.57
CA GLU A 15 13.93 -5.99 -6.49
C GLU A 15 12.92 -5.75 -5.37
N VAL A 16 13.31 -6.03 -4.12
CA VAL A 16 12.44 -5.80 -2.96
C VAL A 16 12.92 -4.56 -2.23
N LEU A 17 12.03 -3.57 -2.10
CA LEU A 17 12.23 -2.36 -1.34
C LEU A 17 11.60 -2.53 0.05
N ASP A 18 12.43 -2.92 1.02
CA ASP A 18 12.03 -3.24 2.40
C ASP A 18 12.50 -2.21 3.44
N GLY A 19 13.04 -1.07 2.97
CA GLY A 19 13.55 0.00 3.82
C GLY A 19 14.94 -0.25 4.43
N SER A 20 15.57 -1.40 4.18
CA SER A 20 16.90 -1.73 4.74
C SER A 20 17.97 -0.69 4.37
N ASN A 21 18.00 -0.24 3.11
CA ASN A 21 18.94 0.80 2.66
C ASN A 21 18.74 2.13 3.40
N ILE A 22 17.50 2.48 3.75
CA ILE A 22 17.21 3.70 4.53
C ILE A 22 17.72 3.52 5.97
N MET A 23 17.51 2.34 6.58
CA MET A 23 18.06 2.04 7.90
C MET A 23 19.58 2.07 7.92
N GLU A 24 20.24 1.57 6.87
CA GLU A 24 21.70 1.60 6.74
C GLU A 24 22.22 3.05 6.61
N LEU A 25 21.57 3.87 5.78
CA LEU A 25 21.92 5.28 5.62
C LEU A 25 21.85 6.03 6.96
N VAL A 26 20.71 5.94 7.64
CA VAL A 26 20.49 6.67 8.91
C VAL A 26 21.34 6.09 10.04
N GLY A 27 21.56 4.77 10.07
CA GLY A 27 22.40 4.11 11.06
C GLY A 27 23.90 4.45 10.94
N ASN A 28 24.34 4.91 9.77
CA ASN A 28 25.71 5.40 9.57
C ASN A 28 25.81 6.89 9.93
N GLU A 29 26.10 7.16 11.19
CA GLU A 29 26.13 8.52 11.76
C GLU A 29 27.03 9.50 10.98
N GLU A 30 28.16 9.05 10.44
CA GLU A 30 29.07 9.91 9.66
C GLU A 30 28.48 10.27 8.30
N VAL A 31 28.00 9.28 7.55
CA VAL A 31 27.41 9.48 6.22
C VAL A 31 26.13 10.30 6.33
N PHE A 32 25.27 9.97 7.30
CA PHE A 32 24.03 10.69 7.53
C PHE A 32 24.30 12.13 7.96
N SER A 33 25.26 12.37 8.87
CA SER A 33 25.63 13.75 9.23
C SER A 33 26.13 14.53 8.03
N HIS A 34 26.99 13.97 7.18
CA HIS A 34 27.45 14.66 5.97
C HIS A 34 26.31 14.99 5.00
N PHE A 35 25.37 14.05 4.82
CA PHE A 35 24.16 14.29 4.03
C PHE A 35 23.32 15.44 4.60
N VAL A 36 23.06 15.42 5.91
CA VAL A 36 22.31 16.47 6.60
C VAL A 36 23.02 17.83 6.52
N ASP A 37 24.34 17.86 6.68
CA ASP A 37 25.15 19.07 6.57
C ASP A 37 24.98 19.74 5.20
N HIS A 38 25.07 18.94 4.14
CA HIS A 38 24.89 19.40 2.78
C HIS A 38 23.46 19.94 2.57
N LYS A 39 22.44 19.16 2.96
CA LYS A 39 21.04 19.54 2.74
C LYS A 39 20.63 20.76 3.56
N PHE A 40 21.08 20.84 4.82
CA PHE A 40 20.84 22.01 5.65
C PHE A 40 21.43 23.28 5.02
N HIS A 41 22.65 23.19 4.49
CA HIS A 41 23.29 24.33 3.80
C HIS A 41 22.57 24.73 2.51
N GLU A 42 22.00 23.77 1.78
CA GLU A 42 21.20 24.06 0.59
C GLU A 42 19.89 24.79 0.93
N LEU A 43 19.29 24.46 2.08
CA LEU A 43 18.01 25.02 2.52
C LEU A 43 18.16 26.36 3.26
N ASP A 44 19.24 26.57 4.03
CA ASP A 44 19.53 27.80 4.78
C ASP A 44 19.98 28.92 3.83
N LYS A 45 19.01 29.58 3.19
CA LYS A 45 19.25 30.58 2.14
C LYS A 45 19.75 31.89 2.74
N ASP A 46 19.24 32.27 3.92
CA ASP A 46 19.64 33.51 4.60
C ASP A 46 20.92 33.34 5.43
N ARG A 47 21.40 32.10 5.62
CA ARG A 47 22.64 31.73 6.33
C ARG A 47 22.63 32.17 7.79
N ASP A 48 21.45 32.19 8.41
CA ASP A 48 21.32 32.51 9.84
C ASP A 48 21.54 31.29 10.75
N GLY A 49 21.81 30.12 10.16
CA GLY A 49 22.05 28.86 10.87
C GLY A 49 20.78 28.18 11.35
N LYS A 50 19.61 28.59 10.84
CA LYS A 50 18.30 28.00 11.15
C LYS A 50 17.40 27.95 9.91
N LEU A 51 16.54 26.95 9.83
CA LEU A 51 15.59 26.79 8.74
C LEU A 51 14.22 27.31 9.14
N SER A 52 13.71 28.29 8.40
CA SER A 52 12.32 28.72 8.50
C SER A 52 11.38 27.79 7.73
N VAL A 53 10.08 27.87 8.02
CA VAL A 53 9.03 27.14 7.26
C VAL A 53 9.14 27.43 5.76
N ASN A 54 9.45 28.67 5.38
CA ASN A 54 9.60 29.06 3.97
C ASN A 54 10.82 28.40 3.30
N GLU A 55 11.85 28.07 4.06
CA GLU A 55 13.05 27.38 3.55
C GLU A 55 12.85 25.87 3.48
N LEU A 56 12.07 25.29 4.39
CA LEU A 56 11.69 23.88 4.39
C LEU A 56 10.62 23.54 3.34
N HIS A 57 9.75 24.49 3.01
CA HIS A 57 8.60 24.27 2.14
C HIS A 57 8.93 23.67 0.77
N PRO A 58 9.90 24.19 -0.02
CA PRO A 58 10.24 23.61 -1.32
C PRO A 58 10.77 22.17 -1.20
N ALA A 59 11.54 21.93 -0.14
CA ALA A 59 12.08 20.63 0.19
C ALA A 59 10.99 19.57 0.45
N VAL A 60 10.01 19.92 1.29
CA VAL A 60 8.87 19.04 1.60
C VAL A 60 7.99 18.83 0.36
N ALA A 61 7.78 19.87 -0.45
CA ALA A 61 7.05 19.77 -1.72
C ALA A 61 7.74 18.82 -2.72
N ASP A 62 9.06 18.92 -2.87
CA ASP A 62 9.86 18.07 -3.76
C ASP A 62 9.83 16.60 -3.30
N ILE A 63 9.87 16.34 -1.99
CA ILE A 63 9.71 14.98 -1.44
C ILE A 63 8.30 14.47 -1.73
N GLY A 64 7.27 15.27 -1.44
CA GLY A 64 5.88 14.88 -1.68
C GLY A 64 5.65 14.50 -3.14
N ALA A 65 6.13 15.32 -4.07
CA ALA A 65 6.06 15.03 -5.50
C ALA A 65 6.79 13.73 -5.87
N ALA A 66 7.97 13.49 -5.30
CA ALA A 66 8.74 12.26 -5.55
C ALA A 66 8.06 11.01 -4.99
N LEU A 67 7.30 11.15 -3.90
CA LEU A 67 6.47 10.08 -3.32
C LEU A 67 5.11 9.95 -4.02
N GLY A 68 4.86 10.73 -5.07
CA GLY A 68 3.59 10.71 -5.80
C GLY A 68 2.41 11.34 -5.04
N LEU A 69 2.68 12.13 -4.00
CA LEU A 69 1.63 12.90 -3.34
C LEU A 69 1.07 13.97 -4.31
N PRO A 70 -0.23 14.24 -4.27
CA PRO A 70 -0.81 15.38 -4.98
C PRO A 70 -0.08 16.67 -4.62
N ALA A 71 0.05 17.58 -5.57
CA ALA A 71 0.71 18.87 -5.34
C ALA A 71 -0.05 19.68 -4.29
N GLN A 72 0.69 20.36 -3.41
CA GLN A 72 0.08 21.25 -2.43
C GLN A 72 -0.83 22.29 -3.12
N GLY A 73 -2.02 22.50 -2.57
CA GLY A 73 -3.10 23.33 -3.11
C GLY A 73 -4.07 22.57 -4.02
N SER A 74 -3.83 21.29 -4.33
CA SER A 74 -4.75 20.50 -5.15
C SER A 74 -6.03 20.10 -4.41
N SER A 75 -5.94 19.88 -3.09
CA SER A 75 -7.06 19.51 -2.23
C SER A 75 -6.79 19.86 -0.77
N PRO A 76 -7.83 20.03 0.06
CA PRO A 76 -7.67 20.24 1.51
C PRO A 76 -6.87 19.12 2.19
N ASP A 77 -7.04 17.88 1.76
CA ASP A 77 -6.33 16.73 2.33
C ASP A 77 -4.84 16.75 1.99
N SER A 78 -4.49 17.12 0.75
CA SER A 78 -3.10 17.31 0.33
C SER A 78 -2.44 18.43 1.14
N ASP A 79 -3.11 19.57 1.27
CA ASP A 79 -2.64 20.69 2.09
C ASP A 79 -2.41 20.29 3.54
N HIS A 80 -3.31 19.48 4.09
CA HIS A 80 -3.18 18.96 5.44
C HIS A 80 -1.90 18.11 5.59
N ILE A 81 -1.61 17.19 4.66
CA ILE A 81 -0.39 16.38 4.70
C ILE A 81 0.88 17.26 4.70
N TYR A 82 0.97 18.24 3.80
CA TYR A 82 2.15 19.12 3.74
C TYR A 82 2.31 19.96 5.01
N SER A 83 1.21 20.47 5.56
CA SER A 83 1.23 21.25 6.81
C SER A 83 1.60 20.41 8.03
N GLU A 84 1.16 19.15 8.10
CA GLU A 84 1.51 18.23 9.18
C GLU A 84 3.03 17.95 9.17
N VAL A 85 3.60 17.62 8.01
CA VAL A 85 5.05 17.36 7.88
C VAL A 85 5.86 18.60 8.24
N LEU A 86 5.44 19.80 7.79
CA LEU A 86 6.11 21.04 8.18
C LEU A 86 6.01 21.30 9.68
N SER A 87 4.88 20.94 10.30
CA SER A 87 4.67 21.12 11.73
C SER A 87 5.55 20.19 12.57
N GLU A 88 5.87 19.00 12.09
CA GLU A 88 6.82 18.07 12.73
C GLU A 88 8.23 18.68 12.80
N PHE A 89 8.70 19.30 11.71
CA PHE A 89 9.99 20.01 11.74
C PHE A 89 10.00 21.17 12.74
N THR A 90 8.90 21.90 12.87
CA THR A 90 8.84 23.10 13.73
C THR A 90 8.21 22.86 15.11
N HIS A 91 7.94 21.60 15.48
CA HIS A 91 7.26 21.21 16.72
C HIS A 91 5.94 21.98 16.95
N GLY A 92 5.20 22.25 15.88
CA GLY A 92 3.92 23.01 15.91
C GLY A 92 4.06 24.49 16.30
N LYS A 93 5.27 25.00 16.51
CA LYS A 93 5.55 26.43 16.74
C LYS A 93 6.10 26.99 15.44
N GLN A 94 5.67 28.18 15.00
CA GLN A 94 6.23 28.85 13.82
C GLN A 94 7.66 29.38 14.06
N GLU A 95 8.52 28.58 14.68
CA GLU A 95 9.91 28.92 15.01
C GLU A 95 10.87 28.33 13.98
N LYS A 96 12.03 28.96 13.83
CA LYS A 96 13.11 28.45 12.96
C LYS A 96 13.79 27.25 13.62
N VAL A 97 14.13 26.25 12.83
CA VAL A 97 14.68 24.96 13.26
C VAL A 97 16.20 24.97 13.11
N ASN A 98 16.94 24.60 14.14
CA ASN A 98 18.39 24.50 14.03
C ASN A 98 18.82 23.17 13.37
N LYS A 99 20.09 23.06 13.02
CA LYS A 99 20.64 21.88 12.32
C LYS A 99 20.47 20.56 13.08
N THR A 100 20.61 20.57 14.41
CA THR A 100 20.44 19.37 15.22
C THR A 100 18.99 18.92 15.21
N GLU A 101 18.05 19.85 15.38
CA GLU A 101 16.61 19.56 15.31
C GLU A 101 16.21 19.05 13.91
N PHE A 102 16.72 19.68 12.84
CA PHE A 102 16.48 19.22 11.46
C PHE A 102 17.00 17.79 11.24
N LYS A 103 18.18 17.46 11.78
CA LYS A 103 18.77 16.12 11.72
C LYS A 103 17.88 15.08 12.40
N GLU A 104 17.43 15.38 13.62
CA GLU A 104 16.61 14.49 14.44
C GLU A 104 15.28 14.19 13.74
N VAL A 105 14.55 15.23 13.31
CA VAL A 105 13.26 15.06 12.63
C VAL A 105 13.43 14.31 11.30
N LEU A 106 14.45 14.64 10.50
CA LEU A 106 14.71 13.93 9.25
C LEU A 106 15.05 12.45 9.48
N SER A 107 15.82 12.15 10.52
CA SER A 107 16.11 10.77 10.94
C SER A 107 14.84 10.02 11.30
N ASP A 108 13.98 10.61 12.13
CA ASP A 108 12.74 9.98 12.59
C ASP A 108 11.78 9.71 11.43
N ILE A 109 11.66 10.65 10.48
CA ILE A 109 10.87 10.47 9.26
C ILE A 109 11.41 9.30 8.42
N LEU A 110 12.72 9.29 8.14
CA LEU A 110 13.35 8.23 7.33
C LEU A 110 13.24 6.86 8.00
N LEU A 111 13.44 6.78 9.32
CA LEU A 111 13.26 5.54 10.08
C LEU A 111 11.80 5.10 10.10
N GLY A 112 10.85 6.04 10.17
CA GLY A 112 9.42 5.78 10.03
C GLY A 112 9.09 5.17 8.67
N MET A 113 9.60 5.75 7.58
CA MET A 113 9.47 5.20 6.22
C MET A 113 10.07 3.79 6.12
N ALA A 114 11.28 3.60 6.67
CA ALA A 114 11.95 2.32 6.66
C ALA A 114 11.17 1.25 7.45
N ALA A 115 10.61 1.61 8.60
CA ALA A 115 9.75 0.73 9.39
C ALA A 115 8.46 0.38 8.63
N GLY A 116 7.88 1.35 7.91
CA GLY A 116 6.73 1.15 7.02
C GLY A 116 7.05 0.16 5.90
N LEU A 117 8.13 0.37 5.14
CA LEU A 117 8.57 -0.52 4.07
C LEU A 117 8.97 -1.92 4.57
N LYS A 118 9.50 -2.01 5.80
CA LYS A 118 9.79 -3.31 6.42
C LYS A 118 8.50 -4.08 6.74
N ARG A 119 7.42 -3.37 7.08
CA ARG A 119 6.10 -3.97 7.33
C ARG A 119 5.41 -4.33 6.02
N ASP A 120 5.43 -3.40 5.06
CA ASP A 120 4.73 -3.46 3.77
C ASP A 120 5.76 -3.26 2.64
N PRO A 121 6.54 -4.30 2.27
CA PRO A 121 7.59 -4.17 1.28
C PRO A 121 7.02 -4.01 -0.13
N ILE A 122 7.69 -3.18 -0.94
CA ILE A 122 7.33 -2.97 -2.35
C ILE A 122 8.24 -3.82 -3.22
N VAL A 123 7.65 -4.64 -4.09
CA VAL A 123 8.38 -5.46 -5.06
C VAL A 123 8.34 -4.77 -6.42
N ILE A 124 9.50 -4.47 -6.98
CA ILE A 124 9.64 -3.95 -8.34
C ILE A 124 9.69 -5.13 -9.30
N LEU A 125 8.62 -5.31 -10.06
CA LEU A 125 8.46 -6.37 -11.06
C LEU A 125 8.75 -5.81 -12.46
N ARG A 126 9.49 -6.57 -13.26
CA ARG A 126 9.64 -6.31 -14.69
C ARG A 126 8.75 -7.28 -15.46
N ILE A 127 7.67 -6.77 -16.02
CA ILE A 127 6.69 -7.54 -16.77
C ILE A 127 7.04 -7.47 -18.26
N ASP A 128 7.56 -8.57 -18.81
CA ASP A 128 8.01 -8.67 -20.21
C ASP A 128 7.25 -9.70 -21.04
N GLY A 129 6.15 -10.22 -20.49
CA GLY A 129 5.26 -11.16 -21.15
C GLY A 129 5.65 -12.63 -20.99
N GLU A 130 6.79 -12.97 -20.37
CA GLU A 130 7.16 -14.39 -20.12
C GLU A 130 6.14 -15.07 -19.20
N ASP A 131 5.80 -14.45 -18.07
CA ASP A 131 4.85 -15.01 -17.10
C ASP A 131 3.42 -15.12 -17.70
N LEU A 132 3.01 -14.16 -18.54
CA LEU A 132 1.73 -14.23 -19.24
C LEU A 132 1.73 -15.36 -20.27
N GLN A 133 2.85 -15.57 -20.97
CA GLN A 133 3.01 -16.68 -21.91
C GLN A 133 3.02 -18.03 -21.19
N GLU A 134 3.62 -18.12 -20.00
CA GLU A 134 3.56 -19.32 -19.17
C GLU A 134 2.12 -19.59 -18.72
N PHE A 135 1.42 -18.56 -18.22
CA PHE A 135 0.03 -18.64 -17.78
C PHE A 135 -0.89 -19.19 -18.88
N VAL A 136 -0.88 -18.65 -20.10
CA VAL A 136 -1.76 -19.12 -21.20
C VAL A 136 -1.47 -20.54 -21.68
N ASN A 137 -0.32 -21.11 -21.30
CA ASN A 137 0.05 -22.49 -21.60
C ASN A 137 -0.04 -23.41 -20.38
N SER A 138 -0.45 -22.86 -19.24
CA SER A 138 -0.60 -23.61 -18.01
C SER A 138 -1.93 -24.39 -17.99
N PRO A 139 -2.02 -25.48 -17.20
CA PRO A 139 -3.29 -26.16 -16.95
C PRO A 139 -4.32 -25.32 -16.17
N SER A 140 -3.91 -24.20 -15.55
CA SER A 140 -4.80 -23.33 -14.78
C SER A 140 -5.50 -22.27 -15.64
N PHE A 141 -5.03 -22.05 -16.87
CA PHE A 141 -5.60 -21.10 -17.83
C PHE A 141 -7.11 -21.27 -18.01
N GLU A 142 -7.57 -22.44 -18.48
CA GLU A 142 -8.99 -22.67 -18.77
C GLU A 142 -9.91 -22.48 -17.55
N PRO A 143 -9.67 -23.10 -16.38
CA PRO A 143 -10.54 -22.93 -15.23
C PRO A 143 -10.57 -21.48 -14.71
N GLU A 144 -9.43 -20.78 -14.70
CA GLU A 144 -9.38 -19.37 -14.28
C GLU A 144 -10.15 -18.47 -15.26
N MET A 145 -9.95 -18.65 -16.57
CA MET A 145 -10.64 -17.85 -17.58
C MET A 145 -12.15 -18.10 -17.63
N ILE A 146 -12.61 -19.33 -17.36
CA ILE A 146 -14.04 -19.64 -17.24
C ILE A 146 -14.65 -18.96 -16.00
N SER A 147 -13.91 -18.92 -14.88
CA SER A 147 -14.35 -18.19 -13.68
C SER A 147 -14.51 -16.70 -13.99
N ILE A 148 -13.50 -16.09 -14.61
CA ILE A 148 -13.52 -14.69 -15.03
C ILE A 148 -14.68 -14.41 -15.98
N LEU A 149 -14.91 -15.28 -16.97
CA LEU A 149 -16.02 -15.15 -17.91
C LEU A 149 -17.37 -15.12 -17.18
N THR A 150 -17.57 -16.04 -16.23
CA THR A 150 -18.82 -16.13 -15.44
C THR A 150 -19.05 -14.86 -14.61
N GLU A 151 -18.00 -14.32 -14.00
CA GLU A 151 -18.07 -13.06 -13.25
C GLU A 151 -18.46 -11.89 -14.16
N ILE A 152 -17.84 -11.77 -15.33
CA ILE A 152 -18.15 -10.69 -16.29
C ILE A 152 -19.59 -10.82 -16.78
N GLU A 153 -20.02 -12.01 -17.20
CA GLU A 153 -21.40 -12.25 -17.65
C GLU A 153 -22.44 -11.92 -16.56
N SER A 154 -22.11 -12.16 -15.28
CA SER A 154 -22.99 -11.81 -14.16
C SER A 154 -23.08 -10.30 -13.90
N ALA A 155 -22.04 -9.55 -14.26
CA ALA A 155 -21.94 -8.11 -14.00
C ALA A 155 -22.56 -7.24 -15.11
N TYR A 156 -22.67 -7.76 -16.34
CA TYR A 156 -23.16 -7.01 -17.50
C TYR A 156 -24.42 -7.68 -18.08
N GLU A 157 -25.59 -7.11 -17.75
CA GLU A 157 -26.91 -7.61 -18.19
C GLU A 157 -27.17 -7.41 -19.70
N GLU A 158 -26.49 -6.44 -20.34
CA GLU A 158 -26.59 -6.16 -21.77
C GLU A 158 -25.32 -6.62 -22.50
N GLY A 159 -25.49 -7.31 -23.63
CA GLY A 159 -24.40 -7.95 -24.37
C GLY A 159 -23.32 -6.96 -24.82
N LEU A 160 -22.21 -6.91 -24.09
CA LEU A 160 -21.03 -6.15 -24.47
C LEU A 160 -20.49 -6.65 -25.83
N PRO A 161 -19.92 -5.75 -26.65
CA PRO A 161 -19.11 -6.17 -27.79
C PRO A 161 -18.04 -7.17 -27.36
N PHE A 162 -17.77 -8.19 -28.17
CA PHE A 162 -16.83 -9.26 -27.79
C PHE A 162 -15.42 -8.74 -27.48
N LYS A 163 -14.96 -7.70 -28.18
CA LYS A 163 -13.68 -7.05 -27.90
C LYS A 163 -13.64 -6.47 -26.48
N ASP A 164 -14.74 -5.91 -26.02
CA ASP A 164 -14.87 -5.35 -24.68
C ASP A 164 -14.93 -6.47 -23.63
N PHE A 165 -15.51 -7.62 -23.96
CA PHE A 165 -15.42 -8.83 -23.11
C PHE A 165 -13.97 -9.30 -22.91
N ILE A 166 -13.17 -9.38 -23.98
CA ILE A 166 -11.75 -9.74 -23.88
C ILE A 166 -10.98 -8.70 -23.06
N LEU A 167 -11.26 -7.40 -23.29
CA LEU A 167 -10.65 -6.33 -22.51
C LEU A 167 -10.98 -6.46 -21.02
N LYS A 168 -12.25 -6.69 -20.67
CA LYS A 168 -12.67 -6.92 -19.28
C LYS A 168 -12.04 -8.16 -18.66
N ALA A 169 -11.80 -9.20 -19.45
CA ALA A 169 -11.07 -10.37 -18.97
C ALA A 169 -9.57 -10.07 -18.74
N LEU A 170 -8.94 -9.26 -19.61
CA LEU A 170 -7.56 -8.80 -19.40
C LEU A 170 -7.44 -7.90 -18.17
N GLU A 171 -8.43 -7.03 -17.90
CA GLU A 171 -8.51 -6.21 -16.68
C GLU A 171 -8.58 -7.04 -15.39
N LYS A 172 -8.99 -8.32 -15.48
CA LYS A 172 -9.08 -9.24 -14.34
C LYS A 172 -7.78 -10.01 -14.08
N LEU A 173 -6.86 -10.03 -15.04
CA LEU A 173 -5.52 -10.57 -14.83
C LEU A 173 -4.67 -9.58 -14.03
N THR A 174 -3.78 -10.12 -13.22
CA THR A 174 -2.88 -9.33 -12.36
C THR A 174 -1.42 -9.58 -12.74
N VAL A 175 -0.51 -8.94 -12.02
CA VAL A 175 0.94 -9.17 -12.16
C VAL A 175 1.32 -10.64 -11.91
N GLU A 176 0.52 -11.39 -11.15
CA GLU A 176 0.74 -12.82 -10.92
C GLU A 176 0.50 -13.67 -12.18
N GLN A 177 -0.36 -13.20 -13.09
CA GLN A 177 -0.52 -13.77 -14.44
C GLN A 177 0.34 -13.06 -15.49
N GLY A 178 1.31 -12.23 -15.07
CA GLY A 178 2.19 -11.49 -15.99
C GLY A 178 1.52 -10.33 -16.72
N MET A 179 0.39 -9.83 -16.20
CA MET A 179 -0.33 -8.70 -16.78
C MET A 179 -0.04 -7.41 -15.99
N PRO A 180 0.50 -6.34 -16.61
CA PRO A 180 0.60 -5.05 -15.94
C PRO A 180 -0.78 -4.40 -15.79
N PRO A 181 -0.96 -3.44 -14.85
CA PRO A 181 -2.24 -2.77 -14.62
C PRO A 181 -2.78 -2.12 -15.89
N THR A 182 -3.92 -2.59 -16.39
CA THR A 182 -4.58 -2.04 -17.59
C THR A 182 -5.24 -0.68 -17.33
N SER A 183 -5.44 -0.32 -16.06
CA SER A 183 -5.90 1.01 -15.66
C SER A 183 -4.89 2.12 -16.00
N ASP A 184 -3.62 1.77 -16.21
CA ASP A 184 -2.61 2.71 -16.64
C ASP A 184 -2.79 3.08 -18.12
N SER A 185 -2.83 4.38 -18.40
CA SER A 185 -3.09 4.88 -19.76
C SER A 185 -2.01 4.47 -20.76
N TRP A 186 -0.75 4.38 -20.33
CA TRP A 186 0.33 3.99 -21.24
C TRP A 186 0.23 2.51 -21.59
N VAL A 187 -0.03 1.64 -20.60
CA VAL A 187 -0.24 0.21 -20.80
C VAL A 187 -1.42 -0.04 -21.74
N MET A 188 -2.54 0.65 -21.52
CA MET A 188 -3.72 0.50 -22.37
C MET A 188 -3.40 0.83 -23.83
N SER A 189 -2.81 2.01 -24.11
CA SER A 189 -2.60 2.48 -25.48
C SER A 189 -1.45 1.79 -26.21
N ASN A 190 -0.40 1.35 -25.52
CA ASN A 190 0.81 0.82 -26.16
C ASN A 190 0.88 -0.71 -26.15
N ILE A 191 0.19 -1.37 -25.21
CA ILE A 191 0.24 -2.83 -25.04
C ILE A 191 -1.12 -3.46 -25.37
N VAL A 192 -2.18 -3.05 -24.69
CA VAL A 192 -3.49 -3.74 -24.74
C VAL A 192 -4.25 -3.43 -26.03
N GLU A 193 -4.46 -2.16 -26.36
CA GLU A 193 -5.23 -1.76 -27.55
C GLU A 193 -4.64 -2.30 -28.86
N PRO A 194 -3.31 -2.25 -29.10
CA PRO A 194 -2.69 -2.84 -30.29
C PRO A 194 -2.88 -4.35 -30.34
N ALA A 195 -2.74 -5.04 -29.20
CA ALA A 195 -2.91 -6.49 -29.13
C ALA A 195 -4.34 -6.92 -29.50
N LEU A 196 -5.35 -6.15 -29.09
CA LEU A 196 -6.75 -6.40 -29.40
C LEU A 196 -7.15 -6.07 -30.86
N GLN A 197 -6.30 -5.41 -31.65
CA GLN A 197 -6.57 -5.19 -33.08
C GLN A 197 -6.52 -6.49 -33.90
N LEU A 198 -5.79 -7.50 -33.42
CA LEU A 198 -5.73 -8.82 -34.03
C LEU A 198 -6.99 -9.66 -33.74
N CYS A 199 -7.79 -9.26 -32.73
CA CYS A 199 -9.05 -9.89 -32.37
C CYS A 199 -10.21 -9.22 -33.13
N GLY A 200 -10.81 -9.91 -34.10
CA GLY A 200 -11.85 -9.24 -34.90
C GLY A 200 -12.41 -9.95 -36.14
N GLY A 201 -12.17 -11.25 -36.33
CA GLY A 201 -12.58 -11.96 -37.55
C GLY A 201 -14.06 -12.38 -37.62
N HIS A 202 -14.86 -12.21 -36.56
CA HIS A 202 -16.20 -12.79 -36.45
C HIS A 202 -17.30 -11.74 -36.30
N ASP A 203 -18.44 -11.96 -36.95
CA ASP A 203 -19.61 -11.07 -36.95
C ASP A 203 -20.33 -11.16 -35.58
N PHE A 204 -20.10 -10.18 -34.71
CA PHE A 204 -20.33 -10.22 -33.25
C PHE A 204 -21.80 -10.04 -32.80
N LYS A 205 -22.75 -10.69 -33.47
CA LYS A 205 -24.19 -10.64 -33.10
C LYS A 205 -24.73 -11.93 -32.44
N LYS A 206 -23.87 -12.89 -32.13
CA LYS A 206 -24.28 -14.18 -31.53
C LYS A 206 -23.61 -14.41 -30.17
N PRO A 207 -24.27 -15.13 -29.25
CA PRO A 207 -23.66 -15.53 -27.99
C PRO A 207 -22.41 -16.34 -28.30
N VAL A 208 -21.29 -15.89 -27.74
CA VAL A 208 -19.98 -16.50 -27.97
C VAL A 208 -19.90 -17.76 -27.11
N SER A 209 -19.51 -18.89 -27.71
CA SER A 209 -19.28 -20.11 -26.92
C SER A 209 -18.05 -19.93 -26.04
N GLN A 210 -18.02 -20.60 -24.88
CA GLN A 210 -16.86 -20.60 -23.98
C GLN A 210 -15.56 -20.98 -24.72
N GLU A 211 -15.62 -21.97 -25.62
CA GLU A 211 -14.49 -22.38 -26.46
C GLU A 211 -13.97 -21.24 -27.37
N THR A 212 -14.88 -20.46 -27.95
CA THR A 212 -14.52 -19.33 -28.81
C THR A 212 -13.88 -18.22 -27.97
N PHE A 213 -14.42 -17.95 -26.78
CA PHE A 213 -13.83 -16.99 -25.84
C PHE A 213 -12.40 -17.40 -25.45
N LEU A 214 -12.20 -18.64 -25.01
CA LEU A 214 -10.87 -19.13 -24.61
C LEU A 214 -9.85 -19.03 -25.75
N MET A 215 -10.26 -19.41 -26.96
CA MET A 215 -9.39 -19.35 -28.14
C MET A 215 -8.98 -17.91 -28.50
N GLU A 216 -9.94 -16.99 -28.54
CA GLU A 216 -9.67 -15.59 -28.90
C GLU A 216 -8.95 -14.84 -27.78
N PHE A 217 -9.27 -15.12 -26.51
CA PHE A 217 -8.55 -14.59 -25.36
C PHE A 217 -7.09 -15.05 -25.37
N LYS A 218 -6.83 -16.33 -25.65
CA LYS A 218 -5.47 -16.84 -25.77
C LYS A 218 -4.67 -16.09 -26.83
N LYS A 219 -5.25 -15.84 -28.02
CA LYS A 219 -4.60 -15.02 -29.07
C LYS A 219 -4.32 -13.60 -28.61
N ALA A 220 -5.27 -12.98 -27.90
CA ALA A 220 -5.09 -11.64 -27.35
C ALA A 220 -3.94 -11.60 -26.34
N ALA A 221 -3.91 -12.54 -25.39
CA ALA A 221 -2.89 -12.63 -24.35
C ALA A 221 -1.50 -12.95 -24.92
N GLU A 222 -1.39 -13.84 -25.91
CA GLU A 222 -0.13 -14.10 -26.64
C GLU A 222 0.36 -12.85 -27.39
N SER A 223 -0.56 -12.07 -27.98
CA SER A 223 -0.23 -10.80 -28.61
C SER A 223 0.26 -9.77 -27.58
N VAL A 224 -0.43 -9.64 -26.45
CA VAL A 224 0.01 -8.80 -25.31
C VAL A 224 1.41 -9.20 -24.84
N ALA A 225 1.66 -10.48 -24.64
CA ALA A 225 2.98 -10.99 -24.27
C ALA A 225 4.06 -10.60 -25.29
N GLN A 226 3.74 -10.65 -26.58
CA GLN A 226 4.66 -10.24 -27.63
C GLN A 226 4.94 -8.72 -27.64
N HIS A 227 3.96 -7.90 -27.29
CA HIS A 227 4.14 -6.46 -27.09
C HIS A 227 5.01 -6.16 -25.86
N LEU A 228 4.75 -6.83 -24.74
CA LEU A 228 5.54 -6.71 -23.50
C LEU A 228 6.99 -7.16 -23.68
N LYS A 229 7.25 -8.16 -24.53
CA LYS A 229 8.61 -8.58 -24.87
C LYS A 229 9.42 -7.48 -25.54
N ASN A 230 8.76 -6.66 -26.37
CA ASN A 230 9.38 -5.53 -27.05
C ASN A 230 9.46 -4.28 -26.16
N GLN A 231 8.45 -4.07 -25.32
CA GLN A 231 8.33 -2.94 -24.40
C GLN A 231 7.94 -3.44 -23.00
N PRO A 232 8.92 -3.91 -22.21
CA PRO A 232 8.68 -4.39 -20.86
C PRO A 232 8.17 -3.26 -19.97
N VAL A 233 7.25 -3.59 -19.06
CA VAL A 233 6.65 -2.64 -18.12
C VAL A 233 7.21 -2.88 -16.72
N ILE A 234 7.65 -1.82 -16.06
CA ILE A 234 8.05 -1.88 -14.66
C ILE A 234 6.82 -1.62 -13.80
N VAL A 235 6.55 -2.51 -12.85
CA VAL A 235 5.40 -2.43 -11.96
C VAL A 235 5.88 -2.48 -10.51
N ALA A 236 5.51 -1.49 -9.72
CA ALA A 236 5.60 -1.54 -8.27
C ALA A 236 4.40 -2.32 -7.74
N HIS A 237 4.67 -3.45 -7.11
CA HIS A 237 3.69 -4.37 -6.55
C HIS A 237 3.82 -4.42 -5.03
N SER A 238 2.71 -4.27 -4.33
CA SER A 238 2.61 -4.48 -2.90
C SER A 238 1.49 -5.49 -2.64
N GLU A 239 1.75 -6.46 -1.77
CA GLU A 239 0.74 -7.43 -1.33
C GLU A 239 0.84 -7.65 0.17
N ASN A 240 -0.28 -7.47 0.85
CA ASN A 240 -0.41 -7.65 2.29
C ASN A 240 -1.50 -8.67 2.58
N THR A 241 -1.17 -9.69 3.37
CA THR A 241 -2.13 -10.69 3.86
C THR A 241 -2.32 -10.55 5.36
N PHE A 242 -3.56 -10.29 5.77
CA PHE A 242 -3.99 -10.22 7.16
C PHE A 242 -4.64 -11.54 7.55
N ASP A 243 -3.87 -12.41 8.21
CA ASP A 243 -4.29 -13.77 8.63
C ASP A 243 -4.41 -13.94 10.15
N GLY A 244 -4.22 -12.85 10.91
CA GLY A 244 -4.23 -12.84 12.37
C GLY A 244 -2.95 -13.37 13.03
N SER A 245 -1.94 -13.82 12.28
CA SER A 245 -0.69 -14.36 12.85
C SER A 245 0.09 -13.33 13.67
N VAL A 246 0.16 -12.08 13.21
CA VAL A 246 0.84 -10.98 13.92
C VAL A 246 0.10 -10.65 15.22
N ILE A 247 -1.24 -10.63 15.19
CA ILE A 247 -2.06 -10.47 16.38
C ILE A 247 -1.81 -11.60 17.38
N ARG A 248 -1.80 -12.84 16.90
CA ARG A 248 -1.52 -14.02 17.75
C ARG A 248 -0.17 -13.89 18.45
N ARG A 249 0.85 -13.43 17.74
CA ARG A 249 2.19 -13.16 18.28
C ARG A 249 2.15 -12.06 19.36
N LEU A 250 1.43 -10.96 19.12
CA LEU A 250 1.25 -9.88 20.08
C LEU A 250 0.55 -10.38 21.35
N LEU A 251 -0.59 -11.08 21.21
CA LEU A 251 -1.37 -11.62 22.33
C LEU A 251 -0.59 -12.67 23.15
N SER A 252 0.36 -13.37 22.52
CA SER A 252 1.22 -14.35 23.20
C SER A 252 2.36 -13.69 24.00
N ASN A 253 2.70 -12.43 23.70
CA ASN A 253 3.74 -11.69 24.40
C ASN A 253 3.12 -10.66 25.36
N LYS A 254 2.93 -11.07 26.61
CA LYS A 254 2.31 -10.23 27.65
C LYS A 254 3.02 -8.87 27.84
N PHE A 255 4.35 -8.84 27.76
CA PHE A 255 5.11 -7.61 27.96
C PHE A 255 4.83 -6.59 26.84
N GLU A 256 4.91 -7.02 25.58
CA GLU A 256 4.64 -6.15 24.43
C GLU A 256 3.17 -5.73 24.37
N LEU A 257 2.25 -6.65 24.68
CA LEU A 257 0.82 -6.33 24.75
C LEU A 257 0.55 -5.27 25.82
N ASP A 258 1.03 -5.47 27.06
CA ASP A 258 0.81 -4.52 28.16
C ASP A 258 1.44 -3.16 27.83
N LYS A 259 2.65 -3.14 27.26
CA LYS A 259 3.33 -1.92 26.80
C LYS A 259 2.49 -1.16 25.77
N THR A 260 1.99 -1.86 24.75
CA THR A 260 1.21 -1.24 23.68
C THR A 260 -0.15 -0.75 24.17
N LEU A 261 -0.82 -1.53 25.03
CA LEU A 261 -2.07 -1.13 25.66
C LEU A 261 -1.92 0.09 26.57
N ASN A 262 -0.78 0.24 27.25
CA ASN A 262 -0.49 1.42 28.05
C ASN A 262 -0.33 2.66 27.18
N ALA A 263 0.44 2.56 26.08
CA ALA A 263 0.63 3.65 25.13
C ALA A 263 -0.70 4.09 24.50
N ALA A 264 -1.55 3.13 24.11
CA ALA A 264 -2.85 3.42 23.49
C ALA A 264 -3.84 4.19 24.39
N ILE A 265 -3.63 4.22 25.72
CA ILE A 265 -4.49 4.93 26.67
C ILE A 265 -3.83 6.13 27.35
N GLU A 266 -2.57 6.42 27.01
CA GLU A 266 -1.76 7.43 27.68
C GLU A 266 -2.38 8.83 27.50
N ASP A 267 -2.68 9.18 26.24
CA ASP A 267 -3.20 10.49 25.84
C ASP A 267 -4.74 10.57 25.80
N LEU A 268 -5.43 9.49 26.17
CA LEU A 268 -6.89 9.47 26.12
C LEU A 268 -7.51 10.34 27.22
N PRO A 269 -8.60 11.08 26.92
CA PRO A 269 -9.33 11.86 27.91
C PRO A 269 -9.85 10.98 29.06
N LYS A 270 -9.50 11.36 30.29
CA LYS A 270 -9.91 10.68 31.52
C LYS A 270 -10.84 11.56 32.35
N ASP A 271 -11.84 10.95 32.98
CA ASP A 271 -12.68 11.65 33.96
C ASP A 271 -11.90 11.95 35.25
N ARG A 272 -12.55 12.64 36.20
CA ARG A 272 -11.96 12.97 37.52
C ARG A 272 -11.57 11.74 38.34
N ASN A 273 -12.06 10.55 37.99
CA ASN A 273 -11.80 9.28 38.65
C ASN A 273 -10.86 8.37 37.84
N GLY A 274 -10.24 8.87 36.77
CA GLY A 274 -9.35 8.10 35.90
C GLY A 274 -10.06 7.08 34.98
N LYS A 275 -11.37 7.27 34.73
CA LYS A 275 -12.13 6.42 33.80
C LYS A 275 -12.07 6.97 32.37
N ILE A 276 -12.12 6.06 31.42
CA ILE A 276 -12.08 6.33 29.99
C ILE A 276 -13.44 5.95 29.39
N SER A 277 -13.98 6.79 28.53
CA SER A 277 -15.19 6.48 27.78
C SER A 277 -14.88 5.48 26.67
N LYS A 278 -15.71 4.44 26.53
CA LYS A 278 -15.58 3.44 25.46
C LYS A 278 -15.68 4.02 24.05
N GLU A 279 -16.19 5.24 23.87
CA GLU A 279 -16.16 5.92 22.55
C GLU A 279 -14.73 6.08 21.99
N HIS A 280 -13.72 6.10 22.87
CA HIS A 280 -12.31 6.18 22.49
C HIS A 280 -11.70 4.82 22.10
N LEU A 281 -12.45 3.71 22.13
CA LEU A 281 -11.93 2.39 21.76
C LEU A 281 -11.43 2.34 20.32
N ARG A 282 -12.07 3.04 19.38
CA ARG A 282 -11.60 3.11 17.98
C ARG A 282 -10.28 3.86 17.88
N VAL A 283 -10.15 4.98 18.58
CA VAL A 283 -8.89 5.76 18.63
C VAL A 283 -7.77 4.92 19.26
N ALA A 284 -8.04 4.26 20.38
CA ALA A 284 -7.07 3.39 21.03
C ALA A 284 -6.67 2.19 20.16
N LEU A 285 -7.63 1.63 19.39
CA LEU A 285 -7.35 0.55 18.46
C LEU A 285 -6.46 1.01 17.30
N ASP A 286 -6.66 2.23 16.78
CA ASP A 286 -5.83 2.78 15.72
C ASP A 286 -4.37 2.94 16.17
N VAL A 287 -4.15 3.39 17.41
CA VAL A 287 -2.79 3.42 18.02
C VAL A 287 -2.19 2.02 18.19
N LEU A 288 -3.02 1.01 18.46
CA LEU A 288 -2.55 -0.37 18.62
C LEU A 288 -2.34 -1.09 17.28
N ALA A 289 -3.09 -0.73 16.23
CA ALA A 289 -3.12 -1.41 14.95
C ALA A 289 -1.73 -1.71 14.36
N PRO A 290 -0.74 -0.78 14.37
CA PRO A 290 0.60 -1.06 13.88
C PRO A 290 1.29 -2.23 14.61
N ALA A 291 1.15 -2.34 15.94
CA ALA A 291 1.73 -3.43 16.73
C ALA A 291 1.02 -4.77 16.49
N ALA A 292 -0.26 -4.71 16.15
CA ALA A 292 -1.08 -5.86 15.75
C ALA A 292 -0.89 -6.28 14.28
N GLY A 293 -0.13 -5.51 13.48
CA GLY A 293 0.00 -5.73 12.04
C GLY A 293 -1.29 -5.48 11.27
N LEU A 294 -2.17 -4.63 11.81
CA LEU A 294 -3.40 -4.20 11.17
C LEU A 294 -3.16 -2.89 10.40
N PRO A 295 -3.88 -2.68 9.28
CA PRO A 295 -3.82 -1.40 8.58
C PRO A 295 -4.49 -0.30 9.43
N PRO A 296 -4.18 0.98 9.18
CA PRO A 296 -4.92 2.09 9.77
C PRO A 296 -6.42 1.98 9.47
N LEU A 297 -7.27 2.45 10.39
CA LEU A 297 -8.71 2.44 10.17
C LEU A 297 -9.08 3.28 8.94
N GLY A 298 -9.96 2.77 8.08
CA GLY A 298 -10.36 3.44 6.83
C GLY A 298 -9.47 3.11 5.63
N ALA A 299 -8.32 2.45 5.82
CA ALA A 299 -7.40 2.13 4.72
C ALA A 299 -7.85 0.90 3.91
N VAL A 300 -8.55 -0.06 4.53
CA VAL A 300 -9.00 -1.31 3.90
C VAL A 300 -10.45 -1.58 4.30
N GLU A 301 -11.37 -1.44 3.36
CA GLU A 301 -12.82 -1.52 3.61
C GLU A 301 -13.24 -2.88 4.19
N GLU A 302 -12.67 -3.97 3.71
CA GLU A 302 -12.90 -5.32 4.21
C GLU A 302 -12.45 -5.48 5.68
N MET A 303 -11.32 -4.87 6.03
CA MET A 303 -10.82 -4.87 7.40
C MET A 303 -11.73 -4.02 8.31
N ASP A 304 -12.19 -2.87 7.83
CA ASP A 304 -13.12 -2.01 8.56
C ASP A 304 -14.45 -2.72 8.82
N LYS A 305 -14.93 -3.55 7.88
CA LYS A 305 -16.10 -4.42 8.07
C LYS A 305 -15.86 -5.45 9.17
N VAL A 306 -14.69 -6.11 9.19
CA VAL A 306 -14.32 -7.06 10.25
C VAL A 306 -14.29 -6.37 11.62
N ILE A 307 -13.60 -5.24 11.73
CA ILE A 307 -13.50 -4.46 12.97
C ILE A 307 -14.89 -3.98 13.41
N GLY A 308 -15.69 -3.42 12.49
CA GLY A 308 -17.04 -2.97 12.77
C GLY A 308 -17.96 -4.08 13.27
N ASN A 309 -17.83 -5.31 12.75
CA ASN A 309 -18.57 -6.47 13.23
C ASN A 309 -18.14 -6.89 14.64
N VAL A 310 -16.84 -6.87 14.93
CA VAL A 310 -16.33 -7.17 16.29
C VAL A 310 -16.83 -6.14 17.30
N PHE A 311 -16.78 -4.85 17.00
CA PHE A 311 -17.26 -3.79 17.90
C PHE A 311 -18.74 -3.97 18.29
N LYS A 312 -19.57 -4.40 17.33
CA LYS A 312 -20.98 -4.76 17.60
C LYS A 312 -21.10 -5.98 18.52
N MET A 313 -20.27 -6.99 18.31
CA MET A 313 -20.32 -8.24 19.08
C MET A 313 -19.94 -8.04 20.55
N VAL A 314 -18.97 -7.17 20.84
CA VAL A 314 -18.50 -6.90 22.22
C VAL A 314 -19.23 -5.73 22.91
N ASN A 315 -20.25 -5.14 22.27
CA ASN A 315 -20.93 -3.93 22.74
C ASN A 315 -19.94 -2.79 23.10
N ALA A 316 -18.99 -2.53 22.19
CA ALA A 316 -17.96 -1.51 22.38
C ALA A 316 -18.51 -0.07 22.25
N ASP A 317 -19.67 0.11 21.63
CA ASP A 317 -20.23 1.44 21.28
C ASP A 317 -21.25 1.99 22.31
N ASP A 318 -21.31 1.45 23.53
CA ASP A 318 -22.29 1.86 24.56
C ASP A 318 -21.94 3.19 25.28
N GLY A 319 -20.78 3.80 24.97
CA GLY A 319 -20.31 5.07 25.55
C GLY A 319 -20.04 5.01 27.06
N LYS A 320 -20.01 3.82 27.66
CA LYS A 320 -19.87 3.68 29.11
C LYS A 320 -18.46 4.07 29.56
N MET A 321 -18.40 4.79 30.67
CA MET A 321 -17.14 5.09 31.38
C MET A 321 -16.64 3.84 32.11
N VAL A 322 -15.44 3.38 31.77
CA VAL A 322 -14.79 2.20 32.34
C VAL A 322 -13.42 2.56 32.92
N ARG A 323 -12.93 1.78 33.88
CA ARG A 323 -11.56 1.96 34.40
C ARG A 323 -10.54 1.47 33.37
N GLU A 324 -9.29 1.90 33.51
CA GLU A 324 -8.20 1.50 32.60
C GLU A 324 -8.03 -0.03 32.49
N ASP A 325 -8.17 -0.78 33.59
CA ASP A 325 -8.08 -2.24 33.60
C ASP A 325 -9.18 -2.90 32.75
N GLU A 326 -10.40 -2.39 32.86
CA GLU A 326 -11.55 -2.85 32.08
C GLU A 326 -11.42 -2.43 30.61
N PHE A 327 -10.94 -1.20 30.35
CA PHE A 327 -10.69 -0.71 28.99
C PHE A 327 -9.67 -1.58 28.24
N LYS A 328 -8.51 -1.85 28.86
CA LYS A 328 -7.46 -2.73 28.31
C LYS A 328 -7.96 -4.15 28.05
N LYS A 329 -8.81 -4.67 28.95
CA LYS A 329 -9.43 -5.98 28.77
C LYS A 329 -10.35 -6.00 27.54
N ILE A 330 -11.19 -4.96 27.36
CA ILE A 330 -12.06 -4.84 26.19
C ILE A 330 -11.23 -4.73 24.90
N MET A 331 -10.16 -3.92 24.89
CA MET A 331 -9.26 -3.84 23.74
C MET A 331 -8.65 -5.20 23.39
N THR A 332 -8.18 -5.94 24.40
CA THR A 332 -7.61 -7.28 24.20
C THR A 332 -8.65 -8.25 23.62
N GLU A 333 -9.90 -8.15 24.08
CA GLU A 333 -11.02 -8.95 23.58
C GLU A 333 -11.35 -8.60 22.12
N ILE A 334 -11.36 -7.32 21.76
CA ILE A 334 -11.58 -6.85 20.37
C ILE A 334 -10.49 -7.43 19.47
N ILE A 335 -9.22 -7.26 19.81
CA ILE A 335 -8.09 -7.71 18.98
C ILE A 335 -8.05 -9.24 18.89
N GLY A 336 -8.34 -9.94 19.99
CA GLY A 336 -8.50 -11.40 19.98
C GLY A 336 -9.66 -11.88 19.09
N SER A 337 -10.74 -11.11 19.02
CA SER A 337 -11.88 -11.43 18.16
C SER A 337 -11.58 -11.16 16.67
N VAL A 338 -10.87 -10.07 16.37
CA VAL A 338 -10.36 -9.78 15.01
C VAL A 338 -9.44 -10.91 14.56
N MET A 339 -8.50 -11.34 15.42
CA MET A 339 -7.61 -12.48 15.15
C MET A 339 -8.39 -13.73 14.74
N LEU A 340 -9.42 -14.12 15.49
CA LEU A 340 -10.21 -15.31 15.18
C LEU A 340 -10.97 -15.20 13.85
N GLN A 341 -11.43 -14.00 13.48
CA GLN A 341 -12.07 -13.79 12.18
C GLN A 341 -11.08 -13.90 11.03
N LEU A 342 -9.88 -13.32 11.18
CA LEU A 342 -8.82 -13.37 10.15
C LEU A 342 -8.22 -14.77 10.01
N GLU A 343 -8.15 -15.55 11.08
CA GLU A 343 -7.73 -16.97 10.99
C GLU A 343 -8.71 -17.84 10.21
N GLY A 344 -10.01 -17.52 10.29
CA GLY A 344 -11.05 -18.20 9.54
C GLY A 344 -11.11 -17.76 8.08
N ASN A 345 -10.95 -16.46 7.84
CA ASN A 345 -11.00 -15.83 6.51
C ASN A 345 -9.93 -14.74 6.40
N PRO A 346 -8.71 -15.09 5.94
CA PRO A 346 -7.66 -14.09 5.72
C PRO A 346 -8.08 -13.05 4.67
N ILE A 347 -7.60 -11.82 4.85
CA ILE A 347 -7.82 -10.73 3.88
C ILE A 347 -6.50 -10.45 3.19
N SER A 348 -6.46 -10.59 1.86
CA SER A 348 -5.31 -10.16 1.05
C SER A 348 -5.66 -8.88 0.30
N VAL A 349 -4.79 -7.89 0.40
CA VAL A 349 -4.88 -6.64 -0.35
C VAL A 349 -3.63 -6.51 -1.20
N SER A 350 -3.81 -6.34 -2.51
CA SER A 350 -2.72 -6.09 -3.43
C SER A 350 -2.92 -4.76 -4.15
N THR A 351 -1.82 -4.04 -4.38
CA THR A 351 -1.79 -2.79 -5.13
C THR A 351 -0.69 -2.87 -6.17
N ASN A 352 -1.01 -2.48 -7.40
CA ASN A 352 -0.09 -2.52 -8.53
C ASN A 352 -0.08 -1.14 -9.19
N SER A 353 1.10 -0.57 -9.35
CA SER A 353 1.28 0.71 -10.03
C SER A 353 2.37 0.62 -11.08
N VAL A 354 2.12 1.16 -12.27
CA VAL A 354 3.14 1.23 -13.32
C VAL A 354 4.16 2.30 -12.95
N VAL A 355 5.42 1.92 -12.93
CA VAL A 355 6.53 2.84 -12.71
C VAL A 355 6.90 3.44 -14.05
N HIS A 356 6.42 4.65 -14.29
CA HIS A 356 6.92 5.48 -15.38
C HIS A 356 8.29 5.98 -14.97
N GLU A 357 9.31 5.85 -15.83
CA GLU A 357 10.54 6.59 -15.64
C GLU A 357 10.16 8.08 -15.44
N PRO A 358 10.61 8.72 -14.34
CA PRO A 358 10.20 10.09 -14.09
C PRO A 358 10.69 10.95 -15.25
N LEU A 359 9.77 11.73 -15.83
CA LEU A 359 10.09 12.90 -16.64
C LEU A 359 10.86 13.88 -15.75
N ALA A 360 12.17 13.66 -15.58
CA ALA A 360 13.12 14.58 -14.96
C ALA A 360 12.57 15.45 -13.82
N SER A 361 11.88 14.86 -12.83
CA SER A 361 11.59 15.53 -11.56
C SER A 361 12.48 14.90 -10.51
N SER A 362 13.77 15.20 -10.63
CA SER A 362 14.75 14.86 -9.62
C SER A 362 14.41 15.58 -8.33
N SER A 363 13.95 14.86 -7.30
CA SER A 363 13.91 15.40 -5.95
C SER A 363 15.30 15.90 -5.59
N THR A 364 15.47 17.20 -5.41
CA THR A 364 16.77 17.77 -5.05
C THR A 364 17.23 17.33 -3.66
N LEU A 365 16.30 16.86 -2.81
CA LEU A 365 16.57 16.55 -1.41
C LEU A 365 17.19 15.17 -1.19
N LEU A 366 16.81 14.16 -1.98
CA LEU A 366 17.34 12.79 -1.85
C LEU A 366 18.49 12.51 -2.84
N GLN A 367 18.90 13.50 -3.63
CA GLN A 367 20.06 13.35 -4.49
C GLN A 367 21.36 13.29 -3.68
N PRO A 368 22.27 12.35 -4.02
CA PRO A 368 23.59 12.31 -3.42
C PRO A 368 24.35 13.60 -3.74
N PRO A 369 25.22 14.07 -2.83
CA PRO A 369 26.10 15.19 -3.12
C PRO A 369 27.00 14.84 -4.31
N SER A 370 27.15 15.79 -5.25
CA SER A 370 28.02 15.64 -6.43
C SER A 370 29.51 15.74 -6.10
#